data_AF-A0A241V4C5-F1
#
_entry.id   AF-A0A241V4C5-F1
#
_cell.length_a   1.000
_cell.length_b   1.000
_cell.length_c   1.000
_cell.angle_alpha   90.00
_cell.angle_beta   90.00
_cell.angle_gamma   90.00
#
_symmetry.space_group_name_H-M   'P 1'
#
loop_
_entity.id
_entity.type
_entity.pdbx_description
1 polymer ?
#
loop_
_entity_poly.entity_id
_entity_poly.type
_entity_poly.pdbx_seq_one_letter_code
_entity_poly.pdbx_strand_id
1 'polypeptide(L)' 'MNFQAIAIARQAITDKHGTQKPQLTFCGEMPCPICSAGKLSYQISAVNGHIAAKCETENCVQWME' A
#
# COMPACT_ATOMS: atom_id res chain seq x y z
N MET A 1 -10.78 5.80 9.97
CA MET A 1 -9.92 5.50 8.81
C MET A 1 -9.75 6.77 7.99
N ASN A 2 -8.51 7.14 7.65
CA ASN A 2 -8.24 8.33 6.84
C ASN A 2 -8.26 7.93 5.35
N PHE A 3 -9.40 8.12 4.68
CA PHE A 3 -9.59 7.72 3.28
C PHE A 3 -8.66 8.46 2.31
N GLN A 4 -8.29 9.70 2.61
CA GLN A 4 -7.33 10.45 1.79
C GLN A 4 -5.93 9.83 1.86
N ALA A 5 -5.49 9.45 3.06
CA ALA A 5 -4.20 8.78 3.25
C ALA A 5 -4.16 7.42 2.54
N ILE A 6 -5.28 6.67 2.58
CA ILE A 6 -5.41 5.40 1.84
C ILE A 6 -5.31 5.65 0.34
N ALA A 7 -6.02 6.63 -0.21
CA ALA A 7 -5.99 6.94 -1.64
C ALA A 7 -4.58 7.31 -2.13
N ILE A 8 -3.86 8.16 -1.39
CA ILE A 8 -2.47 8.55 -1.72
C ILE A 8 -1.53 7.34 -1.66
N ALA A 9 -1.60 6.54 -0.59
CA ALA A 9 -0.74 5.38 -0.42
C ALA A 9 -1.03 4.30 -1.47
N ARG A 10 -2.31 4.07 -1.79
CA ARG A 10 -2.73 3.15 -2.86
C ARG A 10 -2.23 3.60 -4.22
N GLN A 11 -2.36 4.89 -4.56
CA GLN A 11 -1.85 5.43 -5.81
C GLN A 11 -0.34 5.20 -5.94
N ALA A 12 0.42 5.48 -4.88
CA ALA A 12 1.87 5.26 -4.87
C ALA A 12 2.27 3.78 -5.06
N ILE A 13 1.49 2.84 -4.53
CA ILE A 13 1.68 1.40 -4.76
C ILE A 13 1.39 1.05 -6.23
N THR A 14 0.27 1.53 -6.78
CA THR A 14 -0.11 1.26 -8.17
C THR A 14 0.78 1.96 -9.19
N ASP A 15 1.39 3.10 -8.86
CA ASP A 15 2.37 3.77 -9.72
C ASP A 15 3.64 2.93 -9.89
N LYS A 16 4.01 2.15 -8.85
CA LYS A 16 5.16 1.23 -8.91
C LYS A 16 4.87 -0.08 -9.63
N HIS A 17 3.69 -0.65 -9.42
CA HIS A 17 3.37 -2.03 -9.85
C HIS A 17 2.31 -2.13 -10.94
N GLY A 18 1.70 -1.02 -11.31
CA GLY A 18 0.52 -0.98 -12.15
C GLY A 18 -0.77 -1.29 -11.38
N THR A 19 -1.87 -1.28 -12.11
CA THR A 19 -3.23 -1.52 -11.59
C THR A 19 -3.76 -2.92 -11.93
N GLN A 20 -2.97 -3.72 -12.67
CA GLN A 20 -3.37 -5.07 -13.06
C GLN A 20 -3.17 -6.05 -11.90
N LYS A 21 -4.07 -7.03 -11.80
CA LYS A 21 -3.94 -8.12 -10.83
C LYS A 21 -2.64 -8.88 -11.08
N PRO A 22 -1.76 -9.05 -10.07
CA PRO A 22 -0.51 -9.76 -10.27
C PRO A 22 -0.76 -11.26 -10.48
N GLN A 23 0.16 -11.94 -11.17
CA GLN A 23 0.09 -13.40 -11.36
C GLN A 23 0.47 -14.16 -10.09
N LEU A 24 1.36 -13.59 -9.27
CA LEU A 24 1.77 -14.13 -7.97
C LEU A 24 1.57 -13.06 -6.90
N THR A 25 1.20 -13.47 -5.69
CA THR A 25 1.08 -12.54 -4.58
C THR A 25 2.42 -11.88 -4.36
N PHE A 26 2.41 -10.55 -4.37
CA PHE A 26 3.61 -9.75 -4.29
C PHE A 26 3.60 -8.97 -2.98
N CYS A 27 4.77 -8.87 -2.34
CA CYS A 27 5.00 -8.05 -1.16
C CYS A 27 6.11 -7.06 -1.46
N GLY A 28 5.97 -5.82 -0.99
CA GLY A 28 6.95 -4.78 -1.19
C GLY A 28 7.00 -3.79 -0.05
N GLU A 29 8.04 -2.97 -0.07
CA GLU A 29 8.21 -1.88 0.87
C GLU A 29 8.61 -0.60 0.12
N MET A 30 8.24 0.55 0.67
CA MET A 30 8.65 1.85 0.15
C MET A 30 8.62 2.93 1.24
N PRO A 31 9.29 4.08 1.05
CA PRO A 31 9.07 5.24 1.90
C PRO A 31 7.59 5.60 1.93
N CYS A 32 7.05 5.89 3.12
CA CYS A 32 5.63 6.19 3.30
C CYS A 32 5.29 7.54 2.65
N PRO A 33 4.38 7.57 1.65
CA PRO A 33 4.01 8.80 0.97
C PRO A 33 3.15 9.74 1.83
N ILE A 34 2.75 9.31 3.05
CA ILE A 34 1.91 10.09 3.96
C ILE A 34 2.74 10.85 4.98
N CYS A 35 3.61 10.16 5.71
CA CYS A 35 4.43 10.77 6.76
C CYS A 35 5.83 11.15 6.29
N SER A 36 6.30 10.67 5.13
CA SER A 36 7.66 10.87 4.59
C SER A 36 8.83 10.43 5.50
N ALA A 37 8.54 9.85 6.66
CA ALA A 37 9.54 9.45 7.66
C ALA A 37 9.60 7.93 7.84
N GLY A 38 8.45 7.26 7.85
CA GLY A 38 8.36 5.80 8.03
C GLY A 38 8.38 5.04 6.71
N LYS A 39 8.45 3.73 6.82
CA LYS A 39 8.32 2.75 5.74
C LYS A 39 6.89 2.20 5.67
N LEU A 40 6.35 2.17 4.46
CA LEU A 40 5.09 1.52 4.10
C LEU A 40 5.40 0.13 3.54
N SER A 41 4.97 -0.91 4.26
CA SER A 41 5.00 -2.30 3.76
C SER A 41 3.62 -2.64 3.20
N TYR A 42 3.57 -3.32 2.06
CA TYR A 42 2.33 -3.65 1.38
C TYR A 42 2.39 -5.00 0.67
N GLN A 43 1.21 -5.55 0.42
CA GLN A 43 0.99 -6.80 -0.29
C GLN A 43 -0.14 -6.62 -1.30
N ILE A 44 0.04 -7.18 -2.50
CA ILE A 44 -1.00 -7.25 -3.55
C ILE A 44 -1.31 -8.73 -3.79
N SER A 45 -2.55 -9.12 -3.53
CA SER A 45 -3.00 -10.51 -3.66
C SER A 45 -3.13 -10.92 -5.13
N ALA A 46 -2.60 -12.09 -5.51
CA ALA A 46 -2.85 -12.66 -6.84
C ALA A 46 -4.27 -13.22 -7.02
N VAL A 47 -5.01 -13.44 -5.94
CA VAL A 47 -6.36 -14.01 -6.00
C VAL A 47 -7.36 -12.96 -6.53
N ASN A 48 -7.31 -11.75 -5.98
CA ASN A 48 -8.30 -10.69 -6.24
C ASN A 48 -7.67 -9.32 -6.56
N GLY A 49 -6.35 -9.16 -6.48
CA GLY A 49 -5.68 -7.87 -6.71
C GLY A 49 -5.82 -6.86 -5.57
N HIS A 50 -6.42 -7.26 -4.43
CA HIS A 50 -6.60 -6.37 -3.29
C HIS A 50 -5.27 -6.02 -2.64
N ILE A 51 -5.19 -4.80 -2.12
CA ILE A 51 -3.99 -4.28 -1.49
C ILE A 51 -4.19 -4.25 0.04
N ALA A 52 -3.24 -4.85 0.75
CA ALA A 52 -3.08 -4.67 2.18
C ALA A 52 -1.79 -3.87 2.42
N ALA A 53 -1.84 -2.84 3.25
CA ALA A 53 -0.67 -2.00 3.50
C ALA A 53 -0.68 -1.40 4.89
N LYS A 54 0.52 -1.21 5.44
CA LYS A 54 0.73 -0.67 6.79
C LYS A 54 2.03 0.12 6.85
N CYS A 55 1.95 1.35 7.34
CA CYS A 55 3.12 2.14 7.70
C CYS A 55 3.64 1.73 9.08
N GLU A 56 4.96 1.71 9.26
CA GLU A 56 5.58 1.45 10.57
C GLU A 56 5.37 2.57 11.59
N THR A 57 5.14 3.81 11.12
CA THR A 57 4.87 4.95 12.00
C THR A 57 3.52 4.78 12.69
N GLU A 58 3.50 4.87 14.02
CA GLU A 58 2.27 4.84 14.81
C GLU A 58 1.26 5.90 14.34
N ASN A 59 -0.02 5.54 14.32
CA ASN A 59 -1.13 6.41 13.91
C ASN A 59 -1.03 6.97 12.47
N CYS A 60 -0.26 6.34 11.59
CA CYS A 60 -0.21 6.67 10.17
C CYS A 60 -1.23 5.82 9.36
N VAL A 61 -0.93 5.54 8.09
CA VAL A 61 -1.82 4.80 7.18
C VAL A 61 -1.70 3.28 7.39
N GLN A 62 -2.86 2.63 7.55
CA GLN A 62 -3.00 1.17 7.52
C GLN A 62 -4.38 0.80 6.98
N TRP A 63 -4.45 -0.16 6.05
CA TRP A 63 -5.71 -0.66 5.49
C TRP A 63 -5.56 -2.04 4.82
N MET A 64 -6.72 -2.66 4.56
CA MET A 64 -6.87 -3.86 3.73
C MET A 64 -8.19 -3.71 2.96
N GLU A 65 -8.17 -4.03 1.67
CA GLU A 65 -9.33 -4.04 0.77
C GLU A 65 -10.03 -5.41 0.72
#